data_AF-A0AAX4HJI9-F1
#
_entry.id   AF-A0AAX4HJI9-F1
#
_cell.length_a   1.000
_cell.length_b   1.000
_cell.length_c   1.000
_cell.angle_alpha   90.00
_cell.angle_beta   90.00
_cell.angle_gamma   90.00
#
_symmetry.space_group_name_H-M   'P 1'
#
loop_
_entity.id
_entity.type
_entity.pdbx_description
1 polymer ?
#
loop_
_entity_poly.entity_id
_entity_poly.type
_entity_poly.pdbx_seq_one_letter_code
_entity_poly.pdbx_strand_id
1 'polypeptide(L)'
;MKKLTFLVMLLTFNLWAAEETFDPMEDLLSDKYEAGWHLIYDCKDGHWVCVSKPFYKECEEARAQGLAKQSVRLECAPIGAMPSKKACYQRVLFLTTHNHGHRFCINDKWKEKAYE
;
A
#
# COMPACT_ATOMS: atom_id res chain seq x y z
N MET A 1 -34.07 23.51 -39.83
CA MET A 1 -34.35 22.27 -39.06
C MET A 1 -33.20 21.30 -39.31
N LYS A 2 -32.36 21.06 -38.29
CA LYS A 2 -31.39 19.94 -38.15
C LYS A 2 -30.61 20.20 -36.85
N LYS A 3 -31.35 20.23 -35.74
CA LYS A 3 -30.81 19.91 -34.41
C LYS A 3 -30.93 18.39 -34.29
N LEU A 4 -30.09 17.77 -33.46
CA LEU A 4 -30.29 16.41 -32.94
C LEU A 4 -29.69 15.26 -33.76
N THR A 5 -28.37 15.26 -33.94
CA THR A 5 -27.65 13.99 -34.13
C THR A 5 -26.29 14.10 -33.45
N PHE A 6 -25.98 13.10 -32.63
CA PHE A 6 -24.71 12.86 -31.94
C PHE A 6 -24.47 13.55 -30.58
N LEU A 7 -25.47 13.50 -29.71
CA LEU A 7 -25.29 13.60 -28.25
C LEU A 7 -25.29 12.20 -27.57
N VAL A 8 -24.79 11.17 -28.28
CA VAL A 8 -24.89 9.74 -27.85
C VAL A 8 -23.50 9.10 -27.63
N MET A 9 -22.41 9.83 -27.83
CA MET A 9 -21.04 9.28 -27.75
C MET A 9 -20.33 9.55 -26.40
N LEU A 10 -21.09 9.81 -25.32
CA LEU A 10 -20.52 10.15 -24.00
C LEU A 10 -21.03 9.28 -22.84
N LEU A 11 -21.79 8.21 -23.07
CA LEU A 11 -22.40 7.42 -21.99
C LEU A 11 -21.99 5.93 -21.94
N THR A 12 -20.88 5.54 -22.57
CA THR A 12 -20.36 4.15 -22.45
C THR A 12 -18.92 4.07 -21.97
N PHE A 13 -18.43 5.06 -21.21
CA PHE A 13 -17.37 4.79 -20.23
C PHE A 13 -17.99 4.07 -19.04
N ASN A 14 -18.49 2.86 -19.27
CA ASN A 14 -18.78 1.93 -18.19
C ASN A 14 -17.45 1.61 -17.53
N LEU A 15 -17.17 2.33 -16.46
CA LEU A 15 -16.83 1.81 -15.14
C LEU A 15 -16.37 0.34 -15.10
N TRP A 16 -15.34 -0.03 -15.85
CA TRP A 16 -14.60 -1.26 -15.58
C TRP A 16 -13.57 -0.94 -14.50
N ALA A 17 -14.09 -0.68 -13.29
CA ALA A 17 -13.31 -0.97 -12.11
C ALA A 17 -13.19 -2.49 -12.10
N ALA A 18 -12.05 -3.01 -12.58
CA ALA A 18 -11.70 -4.40 -12.37
C ALA A 18 -11.64 -4.59 -10.86
N GLU A 19 -12.73 -5.12 -10.30
CA GLU A 19 -12.80 -5.54 -8.91
C GLU A 19 -11.84 -6.72 -8.80
N GLU A 20 -10.71 -6.52 -8.09
CA GLU A 20 -9.79 -7.62 -7.81
C GLU A 20 -10.59 -8.69 -7.04
N THR A 21 -10.82 -9.82 -7.68
CA THR A 21 -11.52 -10.93 -7.04
C THR A 21 -10.53 -11.61 -6.10
N PHE A 22 -10.80 -11.54 -4.79
CA PHE A 22 -10.02 -12.21 -3.75
C PHE A 22 -10.18 -13.73 -3.90
N ASP A 23 -9.07 -14.44 -4.06
CA ASP A 23 -9.02 -15.90 -3.98
C ASP A 23 -8.40 -16.31 -2.64
N PRO A 24 -9.18 -16.81 -1.66
CA PRO A 24 -8.66 -17.16 -0.34
C PRO A 24 -7.52 -18.20 -0.35
N MET A 25 -7.42 -19.04 -1.38
CA MET A 25 -6.35 -20.03 -1.47
C MET A 25 -5.03 -19.43 -1.96
N GLU A 26 -5.09 -18.45 -2.86
CA GLU A 26 -3.92 -17.84 -3.50
C GLU A 26 -3.52 -16.51 -2.83
N ASP A 27 -4.47 -15.84 -2.17
CA ASP A 27 -4.31 -14.49 -1.65
C ASP A 27 -4.19 -14.43 -0.11
N LEU A 28 -4.33 -15.54 0.63
CA LEU A 28 -4.02 -15.50 2.06
C LEU A 28 -2.50 -15.65 2.25
N LEU A 29 -1.81 -14.56 2.58
CA LEU A 29 -0.36 -14.59 2.84
C LEU A 29 -0.03 -15.17 4.22
N SER A 30 -0.89 -14.88 5.19
CA SER A 30 -0.86 -15.34 6.58
C SER A 30 -2.18 -14.96 7.25
N ASP A 31 -2.40 -15.38 8.50
CA ASP A 31 -3.52 -14.90 9.32
C ASP A 31 -3.54 -13.36 9.47
N LYS A 32 -2.42 -12.69 9.14
CA LYS A 32 -2.23 -11.24 9.30
C LYS A 32 -2.56 -10.43 8.04
N TYR A 33 -2.46 -11.03 6.84
CA TYR A 33 -2.51 -10.27 5.59
C TYR A 33 -3.22 -11.00 4.46
N GLU A 34 -4.02 -10.22 3.73
CA GLU A 34 -4.49 -10.56 2.38
C GLU A 34 -3.55 -9.98 1.32
N ALA A 35 -3.25 -10.78 0.29
CA ALA A 35 -2.38 -10.44 -0.82
C ALA A 35 -3.04 -9.46 -1.78
N GLY A 36 -2.29 -8.44 -2.15
CA GLY A 36 -2.70 -7.50 -3.19
C GLY A 36 -1.50 -6.82 -3.82
N TRP A 37 -1.76 -5.83 -4.68
CA TRP A 37 -0.69 -5.13 -5.38
C TRP A 37 -0.07 -3.95 -4.61
N HIS A 38 -0.44 -3.73 -3.34
CA HIS A 38 0.10 -2.60 -2.56
C HIS A 38 1.28 -3.04 -1.72
N LEU A 39 2.40 -2.33 -1.82
CA LEU A 39 3.61 -2.65 -1.09
C LEU A 39 3.67 -1.86 0.23
N ILE A 40 3.89 -2.59 1.32
CA ILE A 40 4.23 -2.03 2.63
C ILE A 40 5.53 -2.65 3.16
N TYR A 41 6.14 -1.96 4.12
CA TYR A 41 7.10 -2.58 5.04
C TYR A 41 6.45 -2.70 6.41
N ASP A 42 6.36 -3.93 6.91
CA ASP A 42 5.94 -4.20 8.26
C ASP A 42 7.11 -3.94 9.21
N CYS A 43 7.01 -2.87 10.00
CA CYS A 43 8.06 -2.48 10.93
C CYS A 43 8.04 -3.27 12.24
N LYS A 44 6.93 -3.96 12.55
CA LYS A 44 6.84 -4.84 13.72
C LYS A 44 7.59 -6.14 13.45
N ASP A 45 7.32 -6.74 12.29
CA ASP A 45 7.89 -8.04 11.93
C ASP A 45 9.12 -7.94 11.01
N GLY A 46 9.45 -6.72 10.54
CA GLY A 46 10.71 -6.43 9.85
C GLY A 46 10.82 -6.99 8.44
N HIS A 47 9.74 -7.00 7.66
CA HIS A 47 9.75 -7.54 6.30
C HIS A 47 8.85 -6.78 5.31
N TRP A 48 9.12 -6.98 4.02
CA TRP A 48 8.32 -6.41 2.93
C TRP A 48 7.10 -7.30 2.65
N VAL A 49 5.93 -6.69 2.43
CA VAL A 49 4.68 -7.42 2.18
C VAL A 49 3.88 -6.75 1.06
N CYS A 50 3.29 -7.57 0.20
CA CYS A 50 2.30 -7.16 -0.79
C CYS A 50 0.90 -7.39 -0.24
N VAL A 51 0.16 -6.33 0.05
CA VAL A 51 -1.12 -6.40 0.74
C VAL A 51 -2.28 -5.87 -0.12
N SER A 52 -3.49 -6.27 0.23
CA SER A 52 -4.72 -5.72 -0.33
C SER A 52 -4.92 -4.25 0.11
N LYS A 53 -5.82 -3.55 -0.57
CA LYS A 53 -6.05 -2.10 -0.36
C LYS A 53 -6.48 -1.77 1.09
N PRO A 54 -7.35 -2.54 1.77
CA PRO A 54 -7.69 -2.31 3.17
C PRO A 54 -6.46 -2.29 4.08
N PHE A 55 -5.61 -3.31 4.04
CA PHE A 55 -4.39 -3.38 4.86
C PHE A 55 -3.39 -2.26 4.53
N TYR A 56 -3.32 -1.83 3.27
CA TYR A 56 -2.51 -0.66 2.91
C TYR A 56 -3.02 0.62 3.58
N LYS A 57 -4.34 0.83 3.63
CA LYS A 57 -4.94 1.98 4.33
C LYS A 57 -4.71 1.91 5.85
N GLU A 58 -4.85 0.73 6.44
CA GLU A 58 -4.54 0.53 7.86
C GLU A 58 -3.09 0.90 8.17
N CYS A 59 -2.16 0.55 7.29
CA CYS A 59 -0.76 0.95 7.39
C CYS A 59 -0.58 2.48 7.33
N GLU A 60 -1.30 3.17 6.43
CA GLU A 60 -1.30 4.64 6.34
C GLU A 60 -1.80 5.29 7.63
N GLU A 61 -2.91 4.80 8.18
CA GLU A 61 -3.52 5.29 9.41
C GLU A 61 -2.62 5.05 10.62
N ALA A 62 -2.08 3.84 10.78
CA ALA A 62 -1.17 3.49 11.86
C ALA A 62 0.11 4.35 11.80
N ARG A 63 0.65 4.59 10.61
CA ARG A 63 1.79 5.49 10.42
C ARG A 63 1.45 6.92 10.81
N ALA A 64 0.32 7.44 10.36
CA ALA A 64 -0.13 8.80 10.70
C ALA A 64 -0.28 8.98 12.22
N GLN A 65 -0.86 7.98 12.91
CA GLN A 65 -0.96 7.99 14.37
C GLN A 65 0.41 7.95 15.06
N GLY A 66 1.33 7.10 14.58
CA GLY A 66 2.69 7.02 15.11
C GLY A 66 3.46 8.34 14.96
N LEU A 67 3.29 9.01 13.82
CA LEU A 67 3.86 10.33 13.56
C LEU A 67 3.24 11.40 14.48
N ALA A 68 1.91 11.41 14.64
CA ALA A 68 1.21 12.35 15.53
C ALA A 68 1.62 12.18 17.01
N LYS A 69 1.86 10.93 17.44
CA LYS A 69 2.38 10.59 18.77
C LYS A 69 3.89 10.79 18.92
N GLN A 70 4.58 11.24 17.86
CA GLN A 70 6.04 11.40 17.83
C GLN A 70 6.81 10.12 18.22
N SER A 71 6.27 8.96 17.85
CA SER A 71 6.91 7.67 18.15
C SER A 71 8.24 7.57 17.42
N VAL A 72 9.31 7.12 18.08
CA VAL A 72 10.65 6.94 17.47
C VAL A 72 10.59 5.87 16.38
N ARG A 73 9.91 4.76 16.67
CA ARG A 73 9.62 3.68 15.73
C ARG A 73 8.14 3.69 15.33
N LEU A 74 7.90 3.59 14.04
CA LEU A 74 6.59 3.49 13.42
C LEU A 74 6.23 2.02 13.24
N GLU A 75 4.94 1.70 13.23
CA GLU A 75 4.47 0.31 13.10
C GLU A 75 4.47 -0.20 11.66
N CYS A 76 4.33 0.71 10.69
CA CYS A 76 4.26 0.36 9.28
C CYS A 76 4.78 1.49 8.39
N ALA A 77 5.25 1.12 7.20
CA ALA A 77 5.61 2.06 6.15
C ALA A 77 4.88 1.73 4.84
N PRO A 78 3.90 2.54 4.42
CA PRO A 78 3.26 2.40 3.12
C PRO A 78 4.20 2.90 2.03
N ILE A 79 4.45 2.09 1.00
CA ILE A 79 5.38 2.43 -0.10
C ILE A 79 4.63 2.85 -1.35
N GLY A 80 3.60 2.10 -1.73
CA GLY A 80 2.75 2.45 -2.87
C GLY A 80 2.12 1.24 -3.56
N ALA A 81 1.25 1.53 -4.53
CA ALA A 81 0.63 0.51 -5.37
C ALA A 81 1.54 0.11 -6.54
N MET A 82 1.45 -1.16 -6.93
CA MET A 82 2.15 -1.73 -8.07
C MET A 82 1.15 -2.04 -9.19
N PRO A 83 1.59 -2.15 -10.45
CA PRO A 83 0.68 -2.43 -11.57
C PRO A 83 -0.03 -3.80 -11.50
N SER A 84 0.49 -4.73 -10.71
CA SER A 84 -0.08 -6.07 -10.50
C SER A 84 0.48 -6.71 -9.23
N LYS A 85 -0.20 -7.74 -8.71
CA LYS A 85 0.33 -8.58 -7.61
C LYS A 85 1.72 -9.15 -7.97
N LYS A 86 1.89 -9.64 -9.20
CA LYS A 86 3.19 -10.16 -9.69
C LYS A 86 4.30 -9.10 -9.65
N ALA A 87 4.02 -7.87 -10.10
CA ALA A 87 4.99 -6.77 -10.04
C ALA A 87 5.34 -6.42 -8.59
N CYS A 88 4.36 -6.48 -7.67
CA CYS A 88 4.61 -6.31 -6.25
C CYS A 88 5.54 -7.38 -5.69
N TYR A 89 5.29 -8.66 -5.97
CA TYR A 89 6.16 -9.75 -5.53
C TYR A 89 7.60 -9.61 -6.05
N GLN A 90 7.76 -9.26 -7.33
CA GLN A 90 9.09 -8.97 -7.89
C GLN A 90 9.79 -7.82 -7.14
N ARG A 91 9.03 -6.80 -6.75
CA ARG A 91 9.55 -5.67 -5.97
C ARG A 91 9.95 -6.09 -4.55
N VAL A 92 9.15 -6.94 -3.89
CA VAL A 92 9.49 -7.53 -2.58
C VAL A 92 10.79 -8.30 -2.65
N LEU A 93 10.96 -9.18 -3.65
CA LEU A 93 12.19 -9.94 -3.86
C LEU A 93 13.40 -9.01 -4.05
N PHE A 94 13.26 -7.98 -4.88
CA PHE A 94 14.31 -6.98 -5.09
C PHE A 94 14.67 -6.24 -3.79
N LEU A 95 13.68 -5.77 -3.02
CA LEU A 95 13.95 -4.97 -1.82
C LEU A 95 14.49 -5.80 -0.65
N THR A 96 14.10 -7.08 -0.59
CA THR A 96 14.58 -8.03 0.44
C THR A 96 16.07 -8.32 0.24
N THR A 97 16.53 -8.52 -1.01
CA THR A 97 17.94 -8.79 -1.30
C THR A 97 18.87 -7.59 -1.02
N HIS A 98 18.32 -6.38 -0.95
CA HIS A 98 19.10 -5.16 -0.72
C HIS A 98 18.91 -4.55 0.69
N ASN A 99 18.10 -5.16 1.56
CA ASN A 99 17.89 -4.77 2.97
C ASN A 99 17.55 -3.27 3.22
N HIS A 100 16.64 -2.68 2.44
CA HIS A 100 16.29 -1.25 2.54
C HIS A 100 15.20 -0.91 3.57
N GLY A 101 14.66 -1.88 4.30
CA GLY A 101 13.39 -1.73 5.01
C GLY A 101 13.43 -0.89 6.28
N HIS A 102 14.41 -1.14 7.14
CA HIS A 102 14.42 -0.61 8.51
C HIS A 102 14.40 0.93 8.60
N ARG A 103 14.98 1.64 7.61
CA ARG A 103 14.99 3.11 7.60
C ARG A 103 13.59 3.71 7.51
N PHE A 104 12.65 3.01 6.89
CA PHE A 104 11.28 3.50 6.72
C PHE A 104 10.46 3.47 8.03
N CYS A 105 10.97 2.75 9.04
CA CYS A 105 10.35 2.61 10.35
C CYS A 105 10.74 3.72 11.33
N ILE A 106 11.68 4.59 10.97
CA ILE A 106 12.14 5.65 11.85
C ILE A 106 11.36 6.94 11.56
N ASN A 107 10.88 7.58 12.61
CA ASN A 107 10.28 8.90 12.51
C ASN A 107 11.37 9.98 12.50
N ASP A 108 11.78 10.49 11.35
CA ASP A 108 12.90 11.43 11.28
C ASP A 108 12.74 12.68 12.18
N LYS A 109 11.50 13.06 12.53
CA LYS A 109 11.20 14.19 13.42
C LYS A 109 11.46 13.94 14.90
N TRP A 110 11.71 12.70 15.34
CA TRP A 110 11.98 12.44 16.77
C TRP A 110 13.29 13.08 17.26
N LYS A 111 14.26 13.28 16.35
CA LYS A 111 15.60 13.77 16.68
C LYS A 111 15.62 15.23 17.15
N GLU A 112 14.64 16.04 16.77
CA GLU A 112 14.60 17.46 17.09
C GLU A 112 14.30 17.73 18.58
N LYS A 113 13.58 16.83 19.27
CA LYS A 113 13.23 16.99 20.69
C LYS A 113 14.23 16.41 21.69
N ALA A 114 15.14 15.54 21.26
CA ALA A 114 16.10 14.92 22.19
C ALA A 114 17.20 15.88 22.66
N TYR A 115 17.24 17.09 22.10
CA TYR A 115 18.22 18.14 22.36
C TYR A 115 17.58 19.46 22.85
N GLU A 116 16.27 19.44 23.17
CA GLU A 116 15.57 20.50 23.91
C GLU A 116 15.40 20.09 25.38
#